data_AF-A0A937R0H0-F1
#
_entry.id   AF-A0A937R0H0-F1
#
_cell.length_a   1.000
_cell.length_b   1.000
_cell.length_c   1.000
_cell.angle_alpha   90.00
_cell.angle_beta   90.00
_cell.angle_gamma   90.00
#
_symmetry.space_group_name_H-M   'P 1'
#
loop_
_entity.id
_entity.type
_entity.pdbx_description
1 polymer ?
#
loop_
_entity_poly.entity_id
_entity_poly.type
_entity_poly.pdbx_seq_one_letter_code
_entity_poly.pdbx_strand_id
1 'polypeptide(L)'
;MYPQIRNISIACILLVALGGFFQAASADTEANKAIVERRVEFWNTGGLAIADEIFAADFLSHVPHYPNVTDIESYRAEVANSRTAFPDFHAEIHEMVAEGNKVVCRFTNRYTAPNGNQVTATGITIDHFADGKIVEEWWSVDVLGVMEQFGMMPPTRGDYTWGEPSAATGDPGDPETNKAIVQRMIDEAMNQQNLDVIDEVFAAVYLMHDPAWPMEVKGPEGFKQWSGMMLEPYFSDSHISADLIAEGDTVAVRWTWSGTHTGEFMGIPPTGRQIAITGISIHRFANGEFVESWVSYDTLGMIQQLTAEEWPAQGVWVTSVPTPLGNMIIKSTWMAQHDAKTRFTGEFEQMNTYPVLIDVYPDLEEIKYGGGLMVKIGLNKYEATFLQYFTKTSGPSLEEIVGIGIVTGTFELVGPDLAQGQGAGAYYMAAQDADQDGLPDEGQEPVVCVPWEWTAKRLTIMPGCVPTLIPE
;
A
#
# COMPACT_ATOMS: atom_id res chain seq x y z
N MET A 1 18.98 53.75 55.68
CA MET A 1 19.07 54.24 54.28
C MET A 1 19.17 53.02 53.39
N TYR A 2 18.20 52.87 52.49
CA TYR A 2 17.82 51.63 51.79
C TYR A 2 18.91 51.01 50.88
N PRO A 3 18.98 49.67 50.81
CA PRO A 3 19.56 48.93 49.69
C PRO A 3 18.46 48.56 48.67
N GLN A 4 18.63 48.88 47.39
CA GLN A 4 17.80 48.36 46.30
C GLN A 4 18.65 48.10 45.06
N ILE A 5 19.13 46.88 44.91
CA ILE A 5 19.35 46.24 43.61
C ILE A 5 18.95 44.77 43.77
N ARG A 6 17.69 44.46 43.46
CA ARG A 6 17.20 43.13 43.06
C ARG A 6 15.70 43.22 42.78
N ASN A 7 15.34 43.05 41.51
CA ASN A 7 14.07 42.51 40.97
C ASN A 7 13.85 43.07 39.56
N ILE A 8 14.64 42.59 38.59
CA ILE A 8 14.16 42.47 37.21
C ILE A 8 13.57 41.06 37.15
N SER A 9 12.25 41.00 37.06
CA SER A 9 11.46 39.78 37.11
C SER A 9 11.87 38.78 36.03
N ILE A 10 12.11 37.53 36.44
CA ILE A 10 12.36 36.36 35.58
C ILE A 10 11.28 36.17 34.50
N ALA A 11 10.10 36.77 34.68
CA ALA A 11 9.01 36.81 33.70
C ALA A 11 9.34 37.56 32.38
N CYS A 12 10.21 38.58 32.39
CA CYS A 12 10.55 39.30 31.14
C CYS A 12 11.57 38.57 30.25
N ILE A 13 12.39 37.69 30.82
CA ILE A 13 13.41 36.93 30.07
C ILE A 13 12.77 35.70 29.39
N LEU A 14 11.76 35.09 30.02
CA LEU A 14 10.97 34.00 29.42
C LEU A 14 10.11 34.47 28.23
N LEU A 15 9.56 35.69 28.27
CA LEU A 15 8.76 36.26 27.17
C LEU A 15 9.59 36.62 25.93
N VAL A 16 10.84 37.07 26.09
CA VAL A 16 11.75 37.37 24.97
C VAL A 16 12.36 36.10 24.36
N ALA A 17 12.63 35.08 25.18
CA ALA A 17 13.07 33.78 24.68
C ALA A 17 11.96 33.06 23.90
N LEU A 18 10.73 33.00 24.43
CA LEU A 18 9.58 32.45 23.70
C LEU A 18 9.30 33.23 22.41
N GLY A 19 9.36 34.57 22.44
CA GLY A 19 9.21 35.41 21.23
C GLY A 19 10.28 35.15 20.16
N GLY A 20 11.55 34.92 20.55
CA GLY A 20 12.62 34.59 19.61
C GLY A 20 12.54 33.18 19.02
N PHE A 21 12.07 32.19 19.80
CA PHE A 21 11.82 30.83 19.32
C PHE A 21 10.62 30.78 18.36
N PHE A 22 9.51 31.46 18.68
CA PHE A 22 8.37 31.57 17.77
C PHE A 22 8.73 32.27 16.45
N GLN A 23 9.57 33.32 16.51
CA GLN A 23 9.97 34.06 15.31
C GLN A 23 10.93 33.29 14.41
N ALA A 24 11.83 32.46 14.98
CA ALA A 24 12.71 31.58 14.21
C ALA A 24 11.93 30.41 13.58
N ALA A 25 11.06 29.74 14.36
CA ALA A 25 10.20 28.68 13.84
C ALA A 25 9.27 29.17 12.72
N SER A 26 8.70 30.38 12.86
CA SER A 26 7.90 31.00 11.79
C SER A 26 8.72 31.39 10.56
N ALA A 27 10.00 31.74 10.74
CA ALA A 27 10.88 32.06 9.61
C ALA A 27 11.26 30.79 8.84
N ASP A 28 11.45 29.67 9.53
CA ASP A 28 11.73 28.37 8.92
C ASP A 28 10.50 27.84 8.14
N THR A 29 9.28 27.99 8.67
CA THR A 29 8.05 27.55 7.96
C THR A 29 7.79 28.37 6.69
N GLU A 30 7.98 29.68 6.72
CA GLU A 30 7.83 30.53 5.52
C GLU A 30 8.91 30.24 4.47
N ALA A 31 10.15 29.95 4.89
CA ALA A 31 11.19 29.49 3.99
C ALA A 31 10.83 28.13 3.35
N ASN A 32 10.27 27.19 4.12
CA ASN A 32 9.83 25.90 3.61
C ASN A 32 8.66 26.06 2.60
N LYS A 33 7.69 26.94 2.86
CA LYS A 33 6.63 27.27 1.89
C LYS A 33 7.18 27.83 0.58
N ALA A 34 8.18 28.71 0.64
CA ALA A 34 8.84 29.24 -0.56
C ALA A 34 9.54 28.14 -1.38
N ILE A 35 10.06 27.10 -0.72
CA ILE A 35 10.61 25.92 -1.41
C ILE A 35 9.49 25.12 -2.10
N VAL A 36 8.33 24.96 -1.46
CA VAL A 36 7.15 24.33 -2.07
C VAL A 36 6.65 25.12 -3.29
N GLU A 37 6.65 26.46 -3.24
CA GLU A 37 6.36 27.30 -4.41
C GLU A 37 7.38 27.07 -5.53
N ARG A 38 8.66 26.95 -5.19
CA ARG A 38 9.73 26.65 -6.16
C ARG A 38 9.56 25.26 -6.80
N ARG A 39 8.97 24.28 -6.10
CA ARG A 39 8.58 22.99 -6.69
C ARG A 39 7.55 23.15 -7.81
N VAL A 40 6.61 24.09 -7.70
CA VAL A 40 5.64 24.36 -8.78
C VAL A 40 6.36 24.84 -10.04
N GLU A 41 7.39 25.67 -9.90
CA GLU A 41 8.21 26.07 -11.04
C GLU A 41 8.98 24.88 -11.64
N PHE A 42 9.56 24.02 -10.80
CA PHE A 42 10.20 22.78 -11.24
C PHE A 42 9.27 21.94 -12.13
N TRP A 43 8.03 21.72 -11.69
CA TRP A 43 7.01 20.99 -12.46
C TRP A 43 6.57 21.76 -13.72
N ASN A 44 6.27 23.05 -13.62
CA ASN A 44 5.74 23.83 -14.74
C ASN A 44 6.76 24.05 -15.86
N THR A 45 8.04 24.15 -15.53
CA THR A 45 9.10 24.42 -16.50
C THR A 45 9.79 23.14 -16.98
N GLY A 46 9.71 22.04 -16.22
CA GLY A 46 10.60 20.89 -16.38
C GLY A 46 12.06 21.21 -16.08
N GLY A 47 12.32 22.26 -15.28
CA GLY A 47 13.64 22.77 -14.97
C GLY A 47 14.42 21.86 -14.04
N LEU A 48 15.01 20.79 -14.56
CA LEU A 48 15.66 19.75 -13.75
C LEU A 48 16.74 20.30 -12.80
N ALA A 49 17.44 21.38 -13.13
CA ALA A 49 18.42 21.98 -12.21
C ALA A 49 17.80 22.51 -10.89
N ILE A 50 16.51 22.85 -10.90
CA ILE A 50 15.79 23.31 -9.69
C ILE A 50 15.74 22.19 -8.65
N ALA A 51 15.69 20.93 -9.07
CA ALA A 51 15.65 19.81 -8.14
C ALA A 51 16.89 19.75 -7.22
N ASP A 52 18.07 20.20 -7.68
CA ASP A 52 19.27 20.27 -6.84
C ASP A 52 19.19 21.36 -5.76
N GLU A 53 18.35 22.37 -5.98
CA GLU A 53 18.10 23.46 -5.03
C GLU A 53 17.15 23.00 -3.93
N ILE A 54 16.07 22.30 -4.29
CA ILE A 54 14.93 22.07 -3.39
C ILE A 54 14.87 20.68 -2.76
N PHE A 55 15.47 19.65 -3.36
CA PHE A 55 15.45 18.28 -2.83
C PHE A 55 16.80 17.91 -2.20
N ALA A 56 16.73 17.08 -1.15
CA ALA A 56 17.89 16.42 -0.58
C ALA A 56 18.37 15.27 -1.46
N ALA A 57 19.62 14.86 -1.29
CA ALA A 57 20.22 13.78 -2.08
C ALA A 57 19.62 12.40 -1.75
N ASP A 58 19.12 12.23 -0.53
CA ASP A 58 18.43 11.07 0.00
C ASP A 58 16.90 11.24 0.01
N PHE A 59 16.37 12.13 -0.83
CA PHE A 59 14.93 12.38 -0.96
C PHE A 59 14.14 11.09 -1.21
N LEU A 60 13.03 10.94 -0.48
CA LEU A 60 12.09 9.83 -0.63
C LEU A 60 10.71 10.32 -1.08
N SER A 61 10.13 9.63 -2.05
CA SER A 61 8.80 9.93 -2.58
C SER A 61 7.83 8.77 -2.31
N HIS A 62 6.66 9.09 -1.74
CA HIS A 62 5.59 8.15 -1.43
C HIS A 62 4.34 8.48 -2.25
N VAL A 63 4.17 7.79 -3.37
CA VAL A 63 3.05 7.98 -4.28
C VAL A 63 2.35 6.63 -4.50
N PRO A 64 1.20 6.35 -3.85
CA PRO A 64 0.56 5.03 -3.91
C PRO A 64 0.34 4.50 -5.33
N HIS A 65 0.05 5.40 -6.29
CA HIS A 65 -0.24 5.07 -7.68
C HIS A 65 0.99 5.04 -8.60
N TYR A 66 2.14 5.51 -8.14
CA TYR A 66 3.41 5.53 -8.89
C TYR A 66 4.53 4.88 -8.08
N PRO A 67 4.47 3.56 -7.83
CA PRO A 67 5.38 2.87 -6.92
C PRO A 67 6.85 2.87 -7.36
N ASN A 68 7.12 3.24 -8.62
CA ASN A 68 8.49 3.32 -9.16
C ASN A 68 9.15 4.69 -8.90
N VAL A 69 8.38 5.70 -8.47
CA VAL A 69 8.88 7.05 -8.19
C VAL A 69 9.19 7.15 -6.71
N THR A 70 10.43 6.83 -6.36
CA THR A 70 10.87 6.61 -4.97
C THR A 70 12.02 7.50 -4.54
N ASP A 71 12.79 8.02 -5.49
CA ASP A 71 13.98 8.82 -5.27
C ASP A 71 14.05 10.03 -6.22
N ILE A 72 15.05 10.88 -6.06
CA ILE A 72 15.17 12.10 -6.87
C ILE A 72 15.41 11.84 -8.35
N GLU A 73 16.08 10.74 -8.71
CA GLU A 73 16.37 10.41 -10.12
C GLU A 73 15.11 9.94 -10.85
N SER A 74 14.34 9.05 -10.22
CA SER A 74 13.04 8.61 -10.72
C SER A 74 12.04 9.77 -10.78
N TYR A 75 12.07 10.70 -9.81
CA TYR A 75 11.24 11.90 -9.83
C TYR A 75 11.59 12.85 -10.99
N ARG A 76 12.88 13.11 -11.24
CA ARG A 76 13.35 13.89 -12.40
C ARG A 76 12.90 13.28 -13.73
N ALA A 77 13.03 11.97 -13.85
CA ALA A 77 12.59 11.23 -15.04
C ALA A 77 11.08 11.37 -15.24
N GLU A 78 10.29 11.26 -14.17
CA GLU A 78 8.84 11.42 -14.23
C GLU A 78 8.44 12.84 -14.67
N VAL A 79 9.04 13.89 -14.10
CA VAL A 79 8.76 15.28 -14.55
C VAL A 79 9.12 15.48 -16.01
N ALA A 80 10.27 14.98 -16.47
CA ALA A 80 10.69 15.10 -17.87
C ALA A 80 9.74 14.35 -18.82
N ASN A 81 9.29 13.14 -18.44
CA ASN A 81 8.34 12.34 -19.20
C ASN A 81 6.97 13.02 -19.25
N SER A 82 6.46 13.48 -18.11
CA SER A 82 5.20 14.20 -17.99
C SER A 82 5.20 15.48 -18.83
N ARG A 83 6.27 16.28 -18.81
CA ARG A 83 6.37 17.50 -19.65
C ARG A 83 6.51 17.21 -21.15
N THR A 84 7.08 16.07 -21.51
CA THR A 84 7.12 15.63 -22.91
C THR A 84 5.75 15.16 -23.38
N ALA A 85 5.03 14.40 -22.55
CA ALA A 85 3.69 13.91 -22.83
C ALA A 85 2.63 15.02 -22.83
N PHE A 86 2.79 16.00 -21.94
CA PHE A 86 1.85 17.09 -21.68
C PHE A 86 2.57 18.45 -21.71
N PRO A 87 2.87 18.99 -22.91
CA PRO A 87 3.63 20.24 -23.03
C PRO A 87 2.95 21.47 -22.40
N ASP A 88 1.63 21.43 -22.27
CA ASP A 88 0.79 22.46 -21.66
C ASP A 88 0.54 22.24 -20.17
N PHE A 89 1.21 21.26 -19.53
CA PHE A 89 1.05 20.99 -18.11
C PHE A 89 1.28 22.24 -17.25
N HIS A 90 0.36 22.47 -16.31
CA HIS A 90 0.40 23.59 -15.40
C HIS A 90 -0.14 23.19 -14.03
N ALA A 91 0.71 23.32 -13.00
CA ALA A 91 0.41 23.16 -11.59
C ALA A 91 0.19 24.52 -10.93
N GLU A 92 -0.78 24.57 -10.03
CA GLU A 92 -1.17 25.73 -9.21
C GLU A 92 -1.41 25.28 -7.77
N ILE A 93 -0.82 25.99 -6.81
CA ILE A 93 -1.10 25.80 -5.38
C ILE A 93 -2.26 26.70 -4.97
N HIS A 94 -3.20 26.17 -4.20
CA HIS A 94 -4.33 26.94 -3.66
C HIS A 94 -4.10 27.37 -2.22
N GLU A 95 -3.49 26.51 -1.41
CA GLU A 95 -3.29 26.74 0.03
C GLU A 95 -2.10 25.93 0.53
N MET A 96 -1.39 26.46 1.53
CA MET A 96 -0.32 25.79 2.26
C MET A 96 -0.54 25.91 3.78
N VAL A 97 -0.25 24.82 4.49
CA VAL A 97 -0.27 24.73 5.95
C VAL A 97 1.12 24.25 6.39
N ALA A 98 1.79 24.96 7.28
CA ALA A 98 3.12 24.62 7.73
C ALA A 98 3.22 24.56 9.27
N GLU A 99 3.85 23.51 9.77
CA GLU A 99 4.19 23.38 11.20
C GLU A 99 5.57 22.72 11.32
N GLY A 100 6.50 23.40 12.00
CA GLY A 100 7.86 22.90 12.18
C GLY A 100 8.55 22.62 10.84
N ASN A 101 8.92 21.36 10.62
CA ASN A 101 9.61 20.92 9.42
C ASN A 101 8.68 20.32 8.36
N LYS A 102 7.36 20.55 8.44
CA LYS A 102 6.39 19.99 7.50
C LYS A 102 5.63 21.09 6.79
N VAL A 103 5.34 20.89 5.51
CA VAL A 103 4.43 21.73 4.72
C VAL A 103 3.43 20.84 4.00
N VAL A 104 2.14 21.13 4.15
CA VAL A 104 1.06 20.52 3.38
C VAL A 104 0.60 21.53 2.35
N CYS A 105 0.35 21.11 1.11
CA CYS A 105 -0.30 21.96 0.13
C CYS A 105 -1.36 21.20 -0.66
N ARG A 106 -2.46 21.89 -0.99
CA ARG A 106 -3.42 21.40 -1.99
C ARG A 106 -3.21 22.14 -3.29
N PHE A 107 -3.24 21.41 -4.39
CA PHE A 107 -2.87 21.93 -5.69
C PHE A 107 -3.85 21.43 -6.77
N THR A 108 -3.77 22.04 -7.95
CA THR A 108 -4.43 21.58 -9.16
C THR A 108 -3.43 21.51 -10.29
N ASN A 109 -3.44 20.41 -11.04
CA ASN A 109 -2.71 20.26 -12.29
C ASN A 109 -3.68 20.30 -13.47
N ARG A 110 -3.31 21.01 -14.53
CA ARG A 110 -4.07 21.12 -15.77
C ARG A 110 -3.20 20.77 -16.96
N TYR A 111 -3.74 19.98 -17.90
CA TYR A 111 -3.03 19.58 -19.11
C TYR A 111 -4.00 18.98 -20.14
N THR A 112 -3.58 18.90 -21.40
CA THR A 112 -4.36 18.26 -22.46
C THR A 112 -4.01 16.79 -22.60
N ALA A 113 -5.00 15.90 -22.44
CA ALA A 113 -4.83 14.46 -22.68
C ALA A 113 -4.70 14.14 -24.18
N PRO A 114 -4.17 12.95 -24.56
CA PRO A 114 -4.01 12.57 -25.97
C PRO A 114 -5.34 12.47 -26.74
N ASN A 115 -6.46 12.30 -26.04
CA ASN A 115 -7.81 12.30 -26.61
C ASN A 115 -8.33 13.73 -26.91
N GLY A 116 -7.57 14.78 -26.56
CA GLY A 116 -7.93 16.18 -26.72
C GLY A 116 -8.70 16.80 -25.56
N ASN A 117 -9.04 16.02 -24.52
CA ASN A 117 -9.75 16.52 -23.34
C ASN A 117 -8.81 17.38 -22.48
N GLN A 118 -9.36 18.46 -21.93
CA GLN A 118 -8.70 19.18 -20.84
C GLN A 118 -8.85 18.37 -19.56
N VAL A 119 -7.72 18.04 -18.94
CA VAL A 119 -7.67 17.30 -17.69
C VAL A 119 -7.41 18.26 -16.55
N THR A 120 -8.17 18.10 -15.47
CA THR A 120 -7.94 18.74 -14.18
C THR A 120 -7.71 17.64 -13.14
N ALA A 121 -6.51 17.57 -12.59
CA ALA A 121 -6.15 16.68 -11.49
C ALA A 121 -6.03 17.48 -10.20
N THR A 122 -6.74 17.07 -9.16
CA THR A 122 -6.66 17.69 -7.83
C THR A 122 -5.93 16.76 -6.87
N GLY A 123 -5.16 17.33 -5.95
CA GLY A 123 -4.42 16.55 -4.99
C GLY A 123 -3.86 17.37 -3.84
N ILE A 124 -3.28 16.66 -2.88
CA ILE A 124 -2.68 17.21 -1.68
C ILE A 124 -1.31 16.54 -1.48
N THR A 125 -0.30 17.32 -1.10
CA THR A 125 1.02 16.81 -0.70
C THR A 125 1.29 17.12 0.76
N ILE A 126 2.16 16.31 1.38
CA ILE A 126 2.85 16.67 2.61
C ILE A 126 4.34 16.44 2.42
N ASP A 127 5.10 17.48 2.76
CA ASP A 127 6.54 17.57 2.55
C ASP A 127 7.25 17.68 3.88
N HIS A 128 8.30 16.89 4.08
CA HIS A 128 9.21 16.99 5.21
C HIS A 128 10.49 17.70 4.79
N PHE A 129 10.99 18.54 5.69
CA PHE A 129 12.17 19.35 5.47
C PHE A 129 13.30 19.00 6.43
N ALA A 130 14.53 19.05 5.93
CA ALA A 130 15.74 19.14 6.73
C ALA A 130 16.77 20.01 5.98
N ASP A 131 17.52 20.83 6.72
CA ASP A 131 18.58 21.68 6.16
C ASP A 131 18.14 22.54 4.96
N GLY A 132 16.89 23.03 4.99
CA GLY A 132 16.32 23.87 3.93
C GLY A 132 16.04 23.11 2.62
N LYS A 133 15.83 21.80 2.68
CA LYS A 133 15.51 20.95 1.53
C LYS A 133 14.39 19.97 1.86
N ILE A 134 13.63 19.56 0.85
CA ILE A 134 12.64 18.48 0.93
C ILE A 134 13.40 17.15 1.01
N VAL A 135 13.19 16.42 2.10
CA VAL A 135 13.77 15.08 2.34
C VAL A 135 12.79 13.96 2.10
N GLU A 136 11.48 14.22 2.21
CA GLU A 136 10.45 13.20 2.07
C GLU A 136 9.13 13.83 1.66
N GLU A 137 8.39 13.21 0.75
CA GLU A 137 7.09 13.67 0.25
C GLU A 137 6.07 12.53 0.26
N TRP A 138 4.83 12.82 0.66
CA TRP A 138 3.68 11.99 0.32
C TRP A 138 2.76 12.76 -0.60
N TRP A 139 2.27 12.07 -1.62
CA TRP A 139 1.43 12.65 -2.65
C TRP A 139 0.13 11.87 -2.83
N SER A 140 -1.00 12.55 -2.67
CA SER A 140 -2.32 12.02 -3.00
C SER A 140 -2.96 12.83 -4.12
N VAL A 141 -3.49 12.12 -5.13
CA VAL A 141 -4.15 12.68 -6.32
C VAL A 141 -5.42 11.89 -6.58
N ASP A 142 -6.48 12.56 -7.07
CA ASP A 142 -7.66 11.87 -7.62
C ASP A 142 -7.34 11.19 -8.96
N VAL A 143 -6.59 10.09 -8.89
CA VAL A 143 -6.19 9.29 -10.07
C VAL A 143 -7.42 8.70 -10.76
N LEU A 144 -8.45 8.34 -10.01
CA LEU A 144 -9.68 7.81 -10.57
C LEU A 144 -10.38 8.84 -11.46
N GLY A 145 -10.53 10.09 -11.00
CA GLY A 145 -11.08 11.18 -11.82
C GLY A 145 -10.20 11.52 -13.02
N VAL A 146 -8.88 11.38 -12.92
CA VAL A 146 -7.98 11.51 -14.08
C VAL A 146 -8.24 10.41 -15.12
N MET A 147 -8.41 9.15 -14.70
CA MET A 147 -8.69 8.03 -15.62
C MET A 147 -10.02 8.20 -16.36
N GLU A 148 -11.05 8.72 -15.70
CA GLU A 148 -12.33 9.07 -16.33
C GLU A 148 -12.13 10.14 -17.43
N GLN A 149 -11.38 11.22 -17.14
CA GLN A 149 -11.10 12.30 -18.09
C GLN A 149 -10.25 11.85 -19.30
N PHE A 150 -9.37 10.87 -19.12
CA PHE A 150 -8.64 10.21 -20.20
C PHE A 150 -9.51 9.28 -21.05
N GLY A 151 -10.74 8.98 -20.62
CA GLY A 151 -11.64 8.04 -21.30
C GLY A 151 -11.22 6.57 -21.11
N MET A 152 -10.43 6.27 -20.09
CA MET A 152 -10.06 4.88 -19.74
C MET A 152 -11.21 4.14 -19.05
N MET A 153 -12.18 4.89 -18.53
CA MET A 153 -13.40 4.40 -17.91
C MET A 153 -14.55 5.40 -18.06
N PRO A 154 -15.82 4.96 -17.95
CA PRO A 154 -16.97 5.85 -18.04
C PRO A 154 -16.94 6.93 -16.96
N PRO A 155 -17.30 8.18 -17.27
CA PRO A 155 -17.37 9.23 -16.26
C PRO A 155 -18.50 8.92 -15.28
N THR A 156 -18.17 8.93 -14.00
CA THR A 156 -19.16 8.78 -12.91
C THR A 156 -19.40 10.09 -12.16
N ARG A 157 -18.58 11.10 -12.44
CA ARG A 157 -18.57 12.41 -11.78
C ARG A 157 -18.50 13.54 -12.81
N GLY A 158 -18.89 14.74 -12.40
CA GLY A 158 -18.67 15.95 -13.19
C GLY A 158 -17.24 16.47 -13.05
N ASP A 159 -16.87 17.46 -13.87
CA ASP A 159 -15.58 18.14 -13.76
C ASP A 159 -15.40 18.74 -12.36
N TYR A 160 -14.32 18.35 -11.69
CA TYR A 160 -14.05 18.78 -10.32
C TYR A 160 -12.89 19.77 -10.23
N THR A 161 -13.05 20.79 -9.40
CA THR A 161 -12.01 21.70 -8.91
C THR A 161 -12.24 21.92 -7.42
N TRP A 162 -11.24 22.40 -6.68
CA TRP A 162 -11.36 22.64 -5.23
C TRP A 162 -12.46 23.63 -4.79
N GLY A 163 -13.20 24.21 -5.74
CA GLY A 163 -14.26 25.19 -5.50
C GLY A 163 -13.71 26.49 -4.93
N GLU A 164 -14.57 27.50 -4.83
CA GLU A 164 -14.26 28.66 -4.00
C GLU A 164 -14.38 28.27 -2.52
N PRO A 165 -13.47 28.72 -1.65
CA PRO A 165 -13.60 28.51 -0.21
C PRO A 165 -14.97 28.99 0.30
N SER A 166 -15.56 28.25 1.23
CA SER A 166 -16.85 28.62 1.80
C SER A 166 -16.77 29.96 2.53
N ALA A 167 -17.85 30.74 2.46
CA ALA A 167 -17.95 32.04 3.13
C ALA A 167 -18.04 31.96 4.67
N ALA A 168 -17.93 30.76 5.25
CA ALA A 168 -17.93 30.56 6.69
C ALA A 168 -16.73 31.29 7.33
N THR A 169 -17.01 32.11 8.33
CA THR A 169 -16.01 32.90 9.07
C THR A 169 -16.32 32.84 10.56
N GLY A 170 -15.32 33.07 11.39
CA GLY A 170 -15.47 33.07 12.84
C GLY A 170 -14.12 33.14 13.54
N ASP A 171 -14.11 32.85 14.84
CA ASP A 171 -12.86 32.72 15.60
C ASP A 171 -12.06 31.52 15.07
N PRO A 172 -10.83 31.70 14.57
CA PRO A 172 -9.99 30.60 14.08
C PRO A 172 -9.66 29.59 15.19
N GLY A 173 -9.74 30.01 16.46
CA GLY A 173 -9.29 29.21 17.60
C GLY A 173 -7.77 29.10 17.68
N ASP A 174 -7.31 28.20 18.53
CA ASP A 174 -5.90 27.87 18.74
C ASP A 174 -5.53 26.58 17.97
N PRO A 175 -4.42 26.54 17.22
CA PRO A 175 -4.03 25.37 16.42
C PRO A 175 -3.92 24.05 17.20
N GLU A 176 -3.41 24.06 18.43
CA GLU A 176 -3.31 22.85 19.26
C GLU A 176 -4.68 22.36 19.71
N THR A 177 -5.57 23.29 20.04
CA THR A 177 -6.98 22.98 20.36
C THR A 177 -7.68 22.39 19.15
N ASN A 178 -7.47 22.94 17.96
CA ASN A 178 -8.04 22.40 16.71
C ASN A 178 -7.49 20.99 16.42
N LYS A 179 -6.19 20.74 16.60
CA LYS A 179 -5.61 19.39 16.49
C LYS A 179 -6.26 18.41 17.48
N ALA A 180 -6.50 18.81 18.72
CA ALA A 180 -7.17 17.98 19.70
C ALA A 180 -8.62 17.63 19.30
N ILE A 181 -9.33 18.56 18.67
CA ILE A 181 -10.68 18.31 18.13
C ILE A 181 -10.63 17.32 16.95
N VAL A 182 -9.67 17.47 16.04
CA VAL A 182 -9.46 16.51 14.95
C VAL A 182 -9.12 15.11 15.49
N GLN A 183 -8.21 15.05 16.47
CA GLN A 183 -7.84 13.78 17.11
C GLN A 183 -9.05 13.13 17.79
N ARG A 184 -9.88 13.91 18.47
CA ARG A 184 -11.14 13.44 19.07
C ARG A 184 -12.09 12.87 18.01
N MET A 185 -12.25 13.54 16.87
CA MET A 185 -13.08 13.06 15.76
C MET A 185 -12.57 11.71 15.23
N ILE A 186 -11.26 11.56 15.05
CA ILE A 186 -10.64 10.30 14.61
C ILE A 186 -10.84 9.20 15.67
N ASP A 187 -10.54 9.48 16.93
CA ASP A 187 -10.57 8.48 18.00
C ASP A 187 -11.99 8.04 18.36
N GLU A 188 -12.92 8.99 18.49
CA GLU A 188 -14.29 8.70 18.93
C GLU A 188 -15.20 8.38 17.74
N ALA A 189 -15.24 9.21 16.69
CA ALA A 189 -16.19 9.00 15.60
C ALA A 189 -15.74 7.90 14.64
N MET A 190 -14.45 7.83 14.29
CA MET A 190 -13.96 6.83 13.32
C MET A 190 -13.55 5.52 14.00
N ASN A 191 -12.68 5.59 15.01
CA ASN A 191 -12.11 4.41 15.66
C ASN A 191 -13.05 3.74 16.67
N GLN A 192 -13.85 4.52 17.42
CA GLN A 192 -14.86 3.97 18.35
C GLN A 192 -16.28 3.94 17.74
N GLN A 193 -16.44 4.41 16.50
CA GLN A 193 -17.72 4.47 15.78
C GLN A 193 -18.83 5.24 16.52
N ASN A 194 -18.45 6.23 17.34
CA ASN A 194 -19.37 7.13 18.02
C ASN A 194 -19.68 8.36 17.15
N LEU A 195 -20.57 8.19 16.17
CA LEU A 195 -20.92 9.25 15.22
C LEU A 195 -21.64 10.46 15.85
N ASP A 196 -22.13 10.37 17.09
CA ASP A 196 -22.77 11.49 17.79
C ASP A 196 -21.79 12.65 18.04
N VAL A 197 -20.48 12.36 18.12
CA VAL A 197 -19.42 13.39 18.26
C VAL A 197 -19.42 14.36 17.09
N ILE A 198 -19.85 13.92 15.90
CA ILE A 198 -19.92 14.76 14.71
C ILE A 198 -20.89 15.93 14.92
N ASP A 199 -21.98 15.76 15.67
CA ASP A 199 -22.94 16.84 15.96
C ASP A 199 -22.35 17.91 16.90
N GLU A 200 -21.31 17.57 17.67
CA GLU A 200 -20.68 18.47 18.62
C GLU A 200 -19.56 19.30 18.00
N VAL A 201 -18.92 18.79 16.95
CA VAL A 201 -17.69 19.39 16.41
C VAL A 201 -17.86 19.92 14.99
N PHE A 202 -18.94 19.62 14.26
CA PHE A 202 -19.18 20.13 12.91
C PHE A 202 -20.21 21.26 12.90
N ALA A 203 -19.89 22.35 12.21
CA ALA A 203 -20.82 23.45 12.03
C ALA A 203 -21.97 23.03 11.11
N ALA A 204 -23.16 23.60 11.31
CA ALA A 204 -24.32 23.36 10.44
C ALA A 204 -24.07 23.75 8.96
N VAL A 205 -23.14 24.69 8.73
CA VAL A 205 -22.74 25.16 7.39
C VAL A 205 -21.60 24.35 6.78
N TYR A 206 -21.15 23.28 7.45
CA TYR A 206 -20.00 22.48 7.02
C TYR A 206 -20.11 22.04 5.56
N LEU A 207 -18.99 22.10 4.85
CA LEU A 207 -18.85 21.62 3.48
C LEU A 207 -17.59 20.77 3.33
N MET A 208 -17.71 19.59 2.74
CA MET A 208 -16.56 18.78 2.37
C MET A 208 -16.39 18.72 0.86
N HIS A 209 -15.13 18.81 0.46
CA HIS A 209 -14.60 18.79 -0.89
C HIS A 209 -13.86 17.48 -1.10
N ASP A 210 -14.54 16.51 -1.71
CA ASP A 210 -14.02 15.19 -2.00
C ASP A 210 -14.18 14.88 -3.50
N PRO A 211 -13.10 14.95 -4.31
CA PRO A 211 -13.15 14.65 -5.75
C PRO A 211 -13.49 13.18 -6.04
N ALA A 212 -13.25 12.29 -5.07
CA ALA A 212 -13.56 10.87 -5.18
C ALA A 212 -15.03 10.56 -4.84
N TRP A 213 -15.80 11.54 -4.37
CA TRP A 213 -17.19 11.33 -3.99
C TRP A 213 -18.15 12.04 -4.96
N PRO A 214 -19.15 11.34 -5.54
CA PRO A 214 -20.03 11.92 -6.55
C PRO A 214 -21.11 12.85 -5.97
N MET A 215 -21.36 12.79 -4.67
CA MET A 215 -22.39 13.58 -3.99
C MET A 215 -21.77 14.70 -3.17
N GLU A 216 -22.53 15.78 -2.96
CA GLU A 216 -22.09 16.85 -2.07
C GLU A 216 -22.26 16.43 -0.60
N VAL A 217 -21.25 16.73 0.22
CA VAL A 217 -21.25 16.40 1.66
C VAL A 217 -21.39 17.68 2.45
N LYS A 218 -22.58 17.88 3.05
CA LYS A 218 -22.97 19.11 3.75
C LYS A 218 -23.44 18.83 5.17
N GLY A 219 -23.00 19.69 6.09
CA GLY A 219 -23.36 19.65 7.50
C GLY A 219 -22.93 18.35 8.21
N PRO A 220 -23.26 18.23 9.51
CA PRO A 220 -22.97 17.04 10.30
C PRO A 220 -23.57 15.76 9.69
N GLU A 221 -24.83 15.82 9.24
CA GLU A 221 -25.52 14.65 8.68
C GLU A 221 -24.91 14.14 7.37
N GLY A 222 -24.48 15.04 6.48
CA GLY A 222 -23.77 14.63 5.27
C GLY A 222 -22.46 13.95 5.60
N PHE A 223 -21.71 14.47 6.59
CA PHE A 223 -20.45 13.88 7.01
C PHE A 223 -20.63 12.51 7.67
N LYS A 224 -21.68 12.31 8.49
CA LYS A 224 -22.04 10.98 9.05
C LYS A 224 -22.32 9.95 7.96
N GLN A 225 -23.04 10.34 6.91
CA GLN A 225 -23.33 9.44 5.79
C GLN A 225 -22.06 9.06 5.03
N TRP A 226 -21.19 10.04 4.75
CA TRP A 226 -19.93 9.78 4.06
C TRP A 226 -18.99 8.91 4.90
N SER A 227 -18.76 9.27 6.16
CA SER A 227 -17.86 8.53 7.06
C SER A 227 -18.36 7.12 7.36
N GLY A 228 -19.68 6.94 7.53
CA GLY A 228 -20.29 5.63 7.78
C GLY A 228 -20.05 4.59 6.67
N MET A 229 -19.76 5.02 5.44
CA MET A 229 -19.42 4.12 4.33
C MET A 229 -18.05 3.43 4.51
N MET A 230 -17.19 3.98 5.35
CA MET A 230 -15.85 3.45 5.68
C MET A 230 -15.82 2.72 7.02
N LEU A 231 -16.99 2.46 7.62
CA LEU A 231 -17.17 1.82 8.92
C LEU A 231 -18.09 0.59 8.78
N GLU A 232 -18.52 0.03 9.91
CA GLU A 232 -19.57 -0.99 9.94
C GLU A 232 -20.89 -0.44 9.37
N PRO A 233 -21.64 -1.22 8.56
CA PRO A 233 -21.47 -2.66 8.30
C PRO A 233 -20.58 -3.00 7.08
N TYR A 234 -20.00 -2.01 6.41
CA TYR A 234 -19.27 -2.19 5.15
C TYR A 234 -17.85 -2.70 5.37
N PHE A 235 -17.19 -2.14 6.40
CA PHE A 235 -15.84 -2.48 6.79
C PHE A 235 -15.75 -2.71 8.29
N SER A 236 -15.68 -3.99 8.66
CA SER A 236 -15.37 -4.39 10.04
C SER A 236 -13.91 -4.12 10.39
N ASP A 237 -13.60 -4.06 11.69
CA ASP A 237 -12.25 -3.80 12.22
C ASP A 237 -11.60 -2.52 11.63
N SER A 238 -12.42 -1.53 11.28
CA SER A 238 -11.96 -0.28 10.69
C SER A 238 -11.11 0.52 11.68
N HIS A 239 -9.95 1.01 11.23
CA HIS A 239 -9.07 1.83 12.05
C HIS A 239 -8.37 2.91 11.24
N ILE A 240 -8.25 4.11 11.82
CA ILE A 240 -7.50 5.25 11.30
C ILE A 240 -6.36 5.59 12.25
N SER A 241 -5.16 5.64 11.68
CA SER A 241 -3.99 6.27 12.29
C SER A 241 -3.64 7.56 11.54
N ALA A 242 -3.27 8.62 12.25
CA ALA A 242 -3.05 9.92 11.65
C ALA A 242 -1.84 10.66 12.23
N ASP A 243 -1.25 11.53 11.41
CA ASP A 243 -0.27 12.54 11.78
C ASP A 243 -0.81 13.92 11.38
N LEU A 244 -0.72 14.89 12.30
CA LEU A 244 -1.41 16.17 12.20
C LEU A 244 -0.41 17.32 12.21
N ILE A 245 -0.69 18.34 11.40
CA ILE A 245 -0.10 19.67 11.53
C ILE A 245 -1.17 20.74 11.51
N ALA A 246 -0.92 21.90 12.10
CA ALA A 246 -1.87 22.99 12.11
C ALA A 246 -1.20 24.36 11.94
N GLU A 247 -1.89 25.24 11.23
CA GLU A 247 -1.52 26.63 11.04
C GLU A 247 -2.79 27.48 10.97
N GLY A 248 -2.89 28.51 11.82
CA GLY A 248 -4.08 29.38 11.84
C GLY A 248 -5.36 28.62 12.18
N ASP A 249 -6.38 28.76 11.33
CA ASP A 249 -7.66 28.05 11.41
C ASP A 249 -7.65 26.67 10.74
N THR A 250 -6.50 26.20 10.23
CA THR A 250 -6.44 25.00 9.43
C THR A 250 -5.64 23.89 10.11
N VAL A 251 -6.16 22.67 10.07
CA VAL A 251 -5.47 21.44 10.47
C VAL A 251 -5.37 20.51 9.27
N ALA A 252 -4.15 20.13 8.91
CA ALA A 252 -3.90 19.11 7.90
C ALA A 252 -3.56 17.77 8.55
N VAL A 253 -4.02 16.69 7.94
CA VAL A 253 -3.96 15.33 8.48
C VAL A 253 -3.49 14.40 7.38
N ARG A 254 -2.36 13.73 7.60
CA ARG A 254 -2.00 12.54 6.82
C ARG A 254 -2.52 11.33 7.57
N TRP A 255 -3.32 10.50 6.92
CA TRP A 255 -3.95 9.35 7.57
C TRP A 255 -3.76 8.06 6.77
N THR A 256 -3.78 6.95 7.51
CA THR A 256 -3.91 5.59 6.97
C THR A 256 -5.18 5.01 7.56
N TRP A 257 -6.09 4.58 6.69
CA TRP A 257 -7.29 3.84 7.06
C TRP A 257 -7.10 2.37 6.67
N SER A 258 -7.57 1.46 7.51
CA SER A 258 -7.65 0.03 7.22
C SER A 258 -8.99 -0.54 7.66
N GLY A 259 -9.43 -1.62 7.04
CA GLY A 259 -10.67 -2.32 7.39
C GLY A 259 -10.89 -3.60 6.58
N THR A 260 -11.78 -4.47 7.07
CA THR A 260 -12.14 -5.74 6.41
C THR A 260 -13.47 -5.62 5.70
N HIS A 261 -13.49 -5.79 4.39
CA HIS A 261 -14.67 -5.63 3.54
C HIS A 261 -15.74 -6.71 3.81
N THR A 262 -16.74 -6.37 4.60
CA THR A 262 -17.79 -7.27 5.13
C THR A 262 -19.19 -6.97 4.63
N GLY A 263 -19.44 -5.76 4.11
CA GLY A 263 -20.69 -5.37 3.47
C GLY A 263 -20.55 -5.14 1.97
N GLU A 264 -21.65 -4.85 1.29
CA GLU A 264 -21.61 -4.44 -0.13
C GLU A 264 -21.20 -2.97 -0.22
N PHE A 265 -20.02 -2.69 -0.79
CA PHE A 265 -19.50 -1.33 -0.93
C PHE A 265 -19.47 -0.91 -2.40
N MET A 266 -20.15 0.18 -2.76
CA MET A 266 -20.18 0.73 -4.13
C MET A 266 -20.57 -0.32 -5.21
N GLY A 267 -21.47 -1.24 -4.86
CA GLY A 267 -21.91 -2.34 -5.73
C GLY A 267 -20.94 -3.52 -5.81
N ILE A 268 -19.85 -3.51 -5.03
CA ILE A 268 -18.92 -4.62 -4.90
C ILE A 268 -19.39 -5.50 -3.72
N PRO A 269 -19.70 -6.79 -3.95
CA PRO A 269 -20.07 -7.71 -2.87
C PRO A 269 -18.95 -7.87 -1.84
N PRO A 270 -19.28 -8.22 -0.58
CA PRO A 270 -18.28 -8.37 0.47
C PRO A 270 -17.25 -9.43 0.09
N THR A 271 -15.97 -9.03 0.12
CA THR A 271 -14.85 -9.88 -0.30
C THR A 271 -14.17 -10.59 0.86
N GLY A 272 -14.42 -10.14 2.11
CA GLY A 272 -13.73 -10.59 3.30
C GLY A 272 -12.26 -10.18 3.35
N ARG A 273 -11.82 -9.29 2.44
CA ARG A 273 -10.42 -8.83 2.38
C ARG A 273 -10.20 -7.71 3.37
N GLN A 274 -9.10 -7.80 4.12
CA GLN A 274 -8.53 -6.65 4.79
C GLN A 274 -7.84 -5.77 3.75
N ILE A 275 -8.16 -4.49 3.74
CA ILE A 275 -7.59 -3.49 2.84
C ILE A 275 -7.05 -2.32 3.65
N ALA A 276 -6.12 -1.58 3.07
CA ALA A 276 -5.61 -0.34 3.64
C ALA A 276 -5.39 0.69 2.55
N ILE A 277 -5.69 1.96 2.87
CA ILE A 277 -5.46 3.10 1.99
C ILE A 277 -4.90 4.27 2.79
N THR A 278 -4.18 5.14 2.10
CA THR A 278 -3.66 6.39 2.64
C THR A 278 -4.37 7.59 2.03
N GLY A 279 -4.44 8.67 2.78
CA GLY A 279 -4.95 9.94 2.28
C GLY A 279 -4.42 11.12 3.08
N ILE A 280 -4.76 12.30 2.58
CA ILE A 280 -4.50 13.57 3.25
C ILE A 280 -5.80 14.37 3.25
N SER A 281 -6.10 15.00 4.38
CA SER A 281 -7.19 15.95 4.51
C SER A 281 -6.70 17.28 5.08
N ILE A 282 -7.37 18.36 4.70
CA ILE A 282 -7.18 19.70 5.23
C ILE A 282 -8.52 20.14 5.79
N HIS A 283 -8.57 20.54 7.06
CA HIS A 283 -9.77 20.91 7.78
C HIS A 283 -9.68 22.35 8.24
N ARG A 284 -10.67 23.17 7.89
CA ARG A 284 -10.77 24.55 8.35
C ARG A 284 -11.76 24.68 9.50
N PHE A 285 -11.41 25.52 10.47
CA PHE A 285 -12.15 25.74 11.70
C PHE A 285 -12.73 27.14 11.79
N ALA A 286 -13.89 27.26 12.43
CA ALA A 286 -14.39 28.52 12.93
C ALA A 286 -15.23 28.28 14.18
N ASN A 287 -15.05 29.12 15.20
CA ASN A 287 -15.78 29.03 16.48
C ASN A 287 -15.64 27.65 17.16
N GLY A 288 -14.49 26.98 16.98
CA GLY A 288 -14.24 25.65 17.54
C GLY A 288 -14.93 24.49 16.80
N GLU A 289 -15.47 24.73 15.60
CA GLU A 289 -16.16 23.72 14.78
C GLU A 289 -15.47 23.55 13.42
N PHE A 290 -15.54 22.35 12.85
CA PHE A 290 -15.24 22.12 11.43
C PHE A 290 -16.23 22.89 10.57
N VAL A 291 -15.73 23.77 9.70
CA VAL A 291 -16.57 24.51 8.73
C VAL A 291 -16.31 24.07 7.30
N GLU A 292 -15.14 23.54 7.00
CA GLU A 292 -14.81 23.11 5.64
C GLU A 292 -13.73 22.03 5.65
N SER A 293 -13.71 21.15 4.66
CA SER A 293 -12.63 20.19 4.49
C SER A 293 -12.34 19.86 3.05
N TRP A 294 -11.07 19.58 2.73
CA TRP A 294 -10.62 19.05 1.45
C TRP A 294 -9.94 17.71 1.68
N VAL A 295 -10.28 16.70 0.90
CA VAL A 295 -9.78 15.33 1.09
C VAL A 295 -9.25 14.80 -0.24
N SER A 296 -8.12 14.09 -0.19
CA SER A 296 -7.61 13.30 -1.31
C SER A 296 -7.04 11.99 -0.76
N TYR A 297 -7.38 10.86 -1.39
CA TYR A 297 -6.98 9.54 -0.92
C TYR A 297 -6.92 8.51 -2.05
N ASP A 298 -6.26 7.37 -1.78
CA ASP A 298 -6.01 6.27 -2.71
C ASP A 298 -7.27 5.46 -3.07
N THR A 299 -8.19 6.11 -3.78
CA THR A 299 -9.46 5.51 -4.19
C THR A 299 -9.25 4.42 -5.25
N LEU A 300 -8.28 4.59 -6.15
CA LEU A 300 -7.97 3.57 -7.15
C LEU A 300 -7.37 2.33 -6.50
N GLY A 301 -6.42 2.50 -5.57
CA GLY A 301 -5.85 1.40 -4.79
C GLY A 301 -6.90 0.68 -3.95
N MET A 302 -7.89 1.42 -3.40
CA MET A 302 -9.05 0.81 -2.75
C MET A 302 -9.81 -0.12 -3.70
N ILE A 303 -10.24 0.39 -4.87
CA ILE A 303 -10.99 -0.38 -5.85
C ILE A 303 -10.18 -1.59 -6.31
N GLN A 304 -8.89 -1.43 -6.61
CA GLN A 304 -8.01 -2.53 -7.00
C GLN A 304 -7.94 -3.63 -5.94
N GLN A 305 -7.79 -3.27 -4.66
CA GLN A 305 -7.79 -4.26 -3.57
C GLN A 305 -9.14 -4.99 -3.44
N LEU A 306 -10.25 -4.30 -3.70
CA LEU A 306 -11.60 -4.86 -3.64
C LEU A 306 -11.96 -5.71 -4.86
N THR A 307 -11.52 -5.35 -6.07
CA THR A 307 -11.90 -6.03 -7.31
C THR A 307 -10.84 -6.96 -7.85
N ALA A 308 -9.67 -7.05 -7.21
CA ALA A 308 -8.60 -7.92 -7.66
C ALA A 308 -9.11 -9.36 -7.84
N GLU A 309 -8.76 -9.96 -8.97
CA GLU A 309 -9.15 -11.32 -9.29
C GLU A 309 -8.39 -12.30 -8.39
N GLU A 310 -9.13 -13.19 -7.74
CA GLU A 310 -8.55 -14.28 -6.97
C GLU A 310 -8.48 -15.56 -7.80
N TRP A 311 -7.29 -16.10 -7.92
CA TRP A 311 -7.07 -17.39 -8.54
C TRP A 311 -6.91 -18.45 -7.45
N PRO A 312 -7.71 -19.53 -7.44
CA PRO A 312 -7.57 -20.58 -6.44
C PRO A 312 -6.30 -21.39 -6.73
N ALA A 313 -5.49 -21.71 -5.73
CA ALA A 313 -4.33 -22.61 -5.92
C ALA A 313 -4.73 -24.06 -6.26
N GLN A 314 -5.98 -24.45 -5.99
CA GLN A 314 -6.50 -25.78 -6.27
C GLN A 314 -6.38 -26.16 -7.76
N GLY A 315 -5.88 -27.37 -8.02
CA GLY A 315 -5.70 -27.90 -9.36
C GLY A 315 -4.47 -28.79 -9.48
N VAL A 316 -4.24 -29.27 -10.70
CA VAL A 316 -3.02 -30.01 -11.06
C VAL A 316 -2.03 -29.04 -11.68
N TRP A 317 -0.79 -29.06 -11.22
CA TRP A 317 0.28 -28.17 -11.65
C TRP A 317 1.49 -28.95 -12.14
N VAL A 318 2.17 -28.41 -13.14
CA VAL A 318 3.46 -28.88 -13.62
C VAL A 318 4.48 -27.80 -13.34
N THR A 319 5.35 -28.07 -12.38
CA THR A 319 6.42 -27.18 -11.91
C THR A 319 7.72 -27.53 -12.62
N SER A 320 8.41 -26.50 -13.08
CA SER A 320 9.74 -26.57 -13.68
C SER A 320 10.70 -25.80 -12.81
N VAL A 321 11.76 -26.49 -12.37
CA VAL A 321 12.82 -25.95 -11.53
C VAL A 321 14.11 -25.95 -12.36
N PRO A 322 14.70 -24.79 -12.71
CA PRO A 322 15.93 -24.74 -13.47
C PRO A 322 17.11 -25.33 -12.69
N THR A 323 17.91 -26.19 -13.32
CA THR A 323 19.15 -26.72 -12.73
C THR A 323 20.28 -26.71 -13.77
N PRO A 324 21.56 -26.79 -13.35
CA PRO A 324 22.69 -26.85 -14.29
C PRO A 324 22.64 -28.02 -15.29
N LEU A 325 21.86 -29.07 -14.98
CA LEU A 325 21.77 -30.30 -15.78
C LEU A 325 20.45 -30.41 -16.56
N GLY A 326 19.66 -29.33 -16.60
CA GLY A 326 18.34 -29.28 -17.21
C GLY A 326 17.23 -29.06 -16.18
N ASN A 327 16.00 -28.89 -16.65
CA ASN A 327 14.88 -28.58 -15.75
C ASN A 327 14.43 -29.85 -15.02
N MET A 328 14.33 -29.76 -13.70
CA MET A 328 13.61 -30.74 -12.89
C MET A 328 12.10 -30.46 -13.01
N ILE A 329 11.33 -31.50 -13.27
CA ILE A 329 9.88 -31.42 -13.49
C ILE A 329 9.14 -32.10 -12.36
N ILE A 330 8.22 -31.38 -11.73
CA ILE A 330 7.40 -31.86 -10.62
C ILE A 330 5.92 -31.67 -10.99
N LYS A 331 5.14 -32.73 -10.97
CA LYS A 331 3.68 -32.67 -11.04
C LYS A 331 3.14 -32.55 -9.63
N SER A 332 2.19 -31.66 -9.37
CA SER A 332 1.52 -31.56 -8.06
C SER A 332 0.01 -31.43 -8.21
N THR A 333 -0.74 -31.86 -7.20
CA THR A 333 -2.19 -31.70 -7.12
C THR A 333 -2.54 -31.07 -5.79
N TRP A 334 -3.22 -29.93 -5.80
CA TRP A 334 -3.63 -29.21 -4.60
C TRP A 334 -5.14 -29.22 -4.43
N MET A 335 -5.60 -29.46 -3.21
CA MET A 335 -7.01 -29.46 -2.83
C MET A 335 -7.23 -28.58 -1.61
N ALA A 336 -8.24 -27.72 -1.64
CA ALA A 336 -8.61 -26.91 -0.49
C ALA A 336 -9.14 -27.78 0.67
N GLN A 337 -8.71 -27.51 1.90
CA GLN A 337 -9.15 -28.25 3.09
C GLN A 337 -10.54 -27.83 3.59
N HIS A 338 -11.02 -26.63 3.25
CA HIS A 338 -12.29 -26.08 3.72
C HIS A 338 -12.81 -24.98 2.77
N ASP A 339 -14.06 -24.55 2.99
CA ASP A 339 -14.78 -23.61 2.12
C ASP A 339 -14.10 -22.23 1.98
N ALA A 340 -13.44 -21.75 3.03
CA ALA A 340 -12.66 -20.50 2.99
C ALA A 340 -11.39 -20.56 2.09
N LYS A 341 -10.99 -21.72 1.55
CA LYS A 341 -9.90 -21.85 0.55
C LYS A 341 -8.59 -21.16 0.93
N THR A 342 -8.25 -21.15 2.22
CA THR A 342 -7.00 -20.57 2.73
C THR A 342 -5.94 -21.62 3.04
N ARG A 343 -6.32 -22.88 3.17
CA ARG A 343 -5.40 -24.02 3.35
C ARG A 343 -5.62 -25.07 2.28
N PHE A 344 -4.53 -25.58 1.73
CA PHE A 344 -4.52 -26.61 0.69
C PHE A 344 -3.58 -27.73 1.10
N THR A 345 -4.02 -28.96 0.91
CA THR A 345 -3.17 -30.14 0.99
C THR A 345 -2.99 -30.72 -0.40
N GLY A 346 -1.82 -31.24 -0.66
CA GLY A 346 -1.51 -31.77 -1.96
C GLY A 346 -0.47 -32.87 -1.95
N GLU A 347 -0.48 -33.62 -3.03
CA GLU A 347 0.56 -34.59 -3.37
C GLU A 347 1.35 -34.08 -4.56
N PHE A 348 2.58 -34.54 -4.70
CA PHE A 348 3.41 -34.21 -5.84
C PHE A 348 4.30 -35.39 -6.21
N GLU A 349 4.78 -35.37 -7.45
CA GLU A 349 5.53 -36.45 -8.09
C GLU A 349 6.63 -35.79 -8.93
N GLN A 350 7.90 -36.08 -8.63
CA GLN A 350 9.01 -35.68 -9.48
C GLN A 350 9.10 -36.64 -10.66
N MET A 351 9.14 -36.09 -11.86
CA MET A 351 9.08 -36.86 -13.10
C MET A 351 10.47 -37.26 -13.62
N ASN A 352 11.54 -36.61 -13.16
CA ASN A 352 12.91 -36.86 -13.58
C ASN A 352 13.92 -36.71 -12.45
N THR A 353 15.01 -37.47 -12.48
CA THR A 353 16.02 -37.54 -11.43
C THR A 353 16.83 -36.25 -11.31
N TYR A 354 17.15 -35.85 -10.07
CA TYR A 354 17.99 -34.69 -9.78
C TYR A 354 19.41 -35.12 -9.40
N PRO A 355 20.45 -34.81 -10.21
CA PRO A 355 21.77 -35.43 -10.03
C PRO A 355 22.54 -34.98 -8.78
N VAL A 356 22.27 -33.79 -8.22
CA VAL A 356 22.97 -33.32 -7.01
C VAL A 356 22.63 -34.19 -5.79
N LEU A 357 21.44 -34.78 -5.74
CA LEU A 357 21.04 -35.65 -4.62
C LEU A 357 21.66 -37.05 -4.68
N ILE A 358 22.19 -37.46 -5.84
CA ILE A 358 22.91 -38.75 -5.96
C ILE A 358 24.22 -38.70 -5.18
N ASP A 359 24.89 -37.54 -5.15
CA ASP A 359 26.12 -37.36 -4.37
C ASP A 359 25.86 -37.38 -2.85
N VAL A 360 24.66 -36.98 -2.42
CA VAL A 360 24.23 -36.99 -1.01
C VAL A 360 23.72 -38.37 -0.60
N TYR A 361 22.95 -39.02 -1.47
CA TYR A 361 22.32 -40.31 -1.26
C TYR A 361 22.79 -41.32 -2.32
N PRO A 362 23.98 -41.94 -2.15
CA PRO A 362 24.56 -42.84 -3.14
C PRO A 362 23.72 -44.12 -3.37
N ASP A 363 22.90 -44.50 -2.38
CA ASP A 363 21.99 -45.65 -2.43
C ASP A 363 20.58 -45.28 -2.91
N LEU A 364 20.36 -44.06 -3.43
CA LEU A 364 19.05 -43.62 -3.90
C LEU A 364 18.64 -44.35 -5.20
N GLU A 365 17.56 -45.11 -5.14
CA GLU A 365 16.91 -45.68 -6.34
C GLU A 365 15.63 -44.95 -6.72
N GLU A 366 14.83 -44.53 -5.73
CA GLU A 366 13.53 -43.88 -5.97
C GLU A 366 13.25 -42.76 -4.96
N ILE A 367 12.67 -41.66 -5.43
CA ILE A 367 12.17 -40.57 -4.60
C ILE A 367 10.66 -40.78 -4.43
N LYS A 368 10.19 -40.98 -3.20
CA LYS A 368 8.78 -41.11 -2.81
C LYS A 368 8.30 -39.85 -2.10
N TYR A 369 7.02 -39.54 -2.24
CA TYR A 369 6.49 -38.24 -1.83
C TYR A 369 5.50 -38.37 -0.69
N GLY A 370 5.66 -37.52 0.34
CA GLY A 370 4.86 -37.53 1.57
C GLY A 370 3.69 -36.55 1.58
N GLY A 371 3.66 -35.62 0.63
CA GLY A 371 2.63 -34.57 0.52
C GLY A 371 3.11 -33.21 0.99
N GLY A 372 2.22 -32.22 0.92
CA GLY A 372 2.53 -30.84 1.27
C GLY A 372 1.33 -30.07 1.80
N LEU A 373 1.63 -28.97 2.47
CA LEU A 373 0.69 -27.98 2.95
C LEU A 373 0.99 -26.65 2.26
N MET A 374 -0.06 -25.98 1.78
CA MET A 374 0.00 -24.62 1.28
C MET A 374 -1.02 -23.76 2.03
N VAL A 375 -0.58 -22.60 2.51
CA VAL A 375 -1.39 -21.64 3.26
C VAL A 375 -1.38 -20.32 2.52
N LYS A 376 -2.57 -19.77 2.27
CA LYS A 376 -2.73 -18.44 1.67
C LYS A 376 -2.27 -17.40 2.69
N ILE A 377 -1.32 -16.57 2.28
CA ILE A 377 -0.72 -15.49 3.09
C ILE A 377 -1.01 -14.10 2.51
N GLY A 378 -1.61 -14.03 1.32
CA GLY A 378 -2.03 -12.79 0.69
C GLY A 378 -2.85 -13.04 -0.58
N LEU A 379 -3.22 -11.97 -1.27
CA LEU A 379 -3.88 -12.06 -2.57
C LEU A 379 -2.97 -12.83 -3.54
N ASN A 380 -3.44 -13.99 -4.02
CA ASN A 380 -2.71 -14.86 -4.92
C ASN A 380 -1.33 -15.32 -4.41
N LYS A 381 -1.03 -15.12 -3.12
CA LYS A 381 0.24 -15.46 -2.46
C LYS A 381 0.04 -16.54 -1.40
N TYR A 382 0.93 -17.52 -1.42
CA TYR A 382 0.87 -18.69 -0.57
C TYR A 382 2.26 -19.04 -0.04
N GLU A 383 2.31 -19.54 1.18
CA GLU A 383 3.47 -20.23 1.73
C GLU A 383 3.23 -21.74 1.66
N ALA A 384 4.26 -22.52 1.30
CA ALA A 384 4.13 -23.95 1.16
C ALA A 384 5.31 -24.69 1.80
N THR A 385 5.00 -25.84 2.38
CA THR A 385 5.97 -26.83 2.87
C THR A 385 5.66 -28.19 2.25
N PHE A 386 6.70 -28.90 1.84
CA PHE A 386 6.64 -30.18 1.16
C PHE A 386 7.56 -31.18 1.83
N LEU A 387 7.09 -32.43 1.94
CA LEU A 387 7.86 -33.54 2.47
C LEU A 387 8.17 -34.57 1.39
N GLN A 388 9.45 -34.94 1.31
CA GLN A 388 10.02 -35.89 0.36
C GLN A 388 10.74 -37.00 1.12
N TYR A 389 10.61 -38.23 0.66
CA TYR A 389 11.31 -39.39 1.17
C TYR A 389 12.19 -39.99 0.08
N PHE A 390 13.46 -40.19 0.39
CA PHE A 390 14.43 -40.81 -0.51
C PHE A 390 14.54 -42.28 -0.13
N THR A 391 14.37 -43.20 -1.08
CA THR A 391 14.32 -44.64 -0.80
C THR A 391 15.29 -45.46 -1.63
N LYS A 392 15.75 -46.55 -1.05
CA LYS A 392 16.73 -47.47 -1.66
C LYS A 392 16.14 -48.47 -2.64
N THR A 393 14.84 -48.76 -2.57
CA THR A 393 14.19 -49.71 -3.48
C THR A 393 12.98 -49.09 -4.17
N SER A 394 12.89 -49.30 -5.49
CA SER A 394 11.68 -48.99 -6.25
C SER A 394 10.49 -49.86 -5.80
N GLY A 395 9.36 -49.24 -5.40
CA GLY A 395 8.17 -50.00 -4.96
C GLY A 395 7.16 -49.20 -4.11
N PRO A 396 6.08 -49.82 -3.61
CA PRO A 396 5.07 -49.09 -2.82
C PRO A 396 5.41 -48.93 -1.32
N SER A 397 6.42 -49.65 -0.77
CA SER A 397 6.73 -49.61 0.67
C SER A 397 7.80 -48.58 1.03
N LEU A 398 7.67 -47.89 2.17
CA LEU A 398 8.67 -46.97 2.73
C LEU A 398 9.75 -47.72 3.53
N GLU A 399 9.96 -49.02 3.29
CA GLU A 399 10.74 -49.90 4.18
C GLU A 399 12.26 -49.63 4.15
N GLU A 400 12.75 -48.76 3.27
CA GLU A 400 14.18 -48.41 3.16
C GLU A 400 14.40 -46.91 2.85
N ILE A 401 14.01 -46.02 3.77
CA ILE A 401 14.31 -44.59 3.69
C ILE A 401 15.83 -44.38 3.85
N VAL A 402 16.45 -43.67 2.92
CA VAL A 402 17.86 -43.24 2.96
C VAL A 402 18.01 -41.76 3.31
N GLY A 403 16.94 -40.97 3.14
CA GLY A 403 16.92 -39.57 3.53
C GLY A 403 15.53 -38.95 3.50
N ILE A 404 15.42 -37.75 4.05
CA ILE A 404 14.21 -36.95 4.13
C ILE A 404 14.49 -35.58 3.54
N GLY A 405 13.56 -35.04 2.74
CA GLY A 405 13.64 -33.71 2.16
C GLY A 405 12.48 -32.86 2.62
N ILE A 406 12.76 -31.67 3.13
CA ILE A 406 11.76 -30.67 3.47
C ILE A 406 12.00 -29.46 2.56
N VAL A 407 11.04 -29.18 1.68
CA VAL A 407 11.09 -27.99 0.83
C VAL A 407 10.13 -26.96 1.39
N THR A 408 10.60 -25.73 1.62
CA THR A 408 9.79 -24.61 2.08
C THR A 408 9.92 -23.45 1.11
N GLY A 409 8.84 -22.74 0.85
CA GLY A 409 8.93 -21.51 0.07
C GLY A 409 7.59 -20.85 -0.22
N THR A 410 7.64 -19.82 -1.05
CA THR A 410 6.47 -19.00 -1.41
C THR A 410 6.03 -19.28 -2.84
N PHE A 411 4.72 -19.29 -3.05
CA PHE A 411 4.08 -19.38 -4.35
C PHE A 411 3.23 -18.14 -4.60
N GLU A 412 3.42 -17.50 -5.75
CA GLU A 412 2.59 -16.41 -6.23
C GLU A 412 1.92 -16.82 -7.54
N LEU A 413 0.59 -16.78 -7.58
CA LEU A 413 -0.16 -16.93 -8.81
C LEU A 413 -0.10 -15.60 -9.55
N VAL A 414 0.59 -15.61 -10.69
CA VAL A 414 0.73 -14.46 -11.59
C VAL A 414 -0.27 -14.53 -12.75
N GLY A 415 -1.10 -15.57 -12.76
CA GLY A 415 -2.23 -15.76 -13.66
C GLY A 415 -3.10 -16.93 -13.16
N PRO A 416 -4.27 -17.16 -13.80
CA PRO A 416 -5.14 -18.27 -13.42
C PRO A 416 -4.45 -19.63 -13.59
N ASP A 417 -3.51 -19.76 -14.54
CA ASP A 417 -2.83 -21.01 -14.86
C ASP A 417 -1.30 -20.92 -14.71
N LEU A 418 -0.78 -19.88 -14.06
CA LEU A 418 0.66 -19.65 -13.92
C LEU A 418 1.02 -19.23 -12.49
N ALA A 419 1.98 -19.93 -11.92
CA ALA A 419 2.56 -19.62 -10.63
C ALA A 419 4.09 -19.49 -10.73
N GLN A 420 4.65 -18.66 -9.87
CA GLN A 420 6.08 -18.56 -9.66
C GLN A 420 6.38 -18.70 -8.17
N GLY A 421 7.59 -19.13 -7.85
CA GLY A 421 7.96 -19.26 -6.46
C GLY A 421 9.45 -19.43 -6.26
N GLN A 422 9.82 -19.29 -4.99
CA GLN A 422 11.19 -19.40 -4.51
C GLN A 422 11.18 -20.01 -3.11
N GLY A 423 12.26 -20.67 -2.74
CA GLY A 423 12.36 -21.39 -1.48
C GLY A 423 13.69 -22.10 -1.31
N ALA A 424 13.70 -23.04 -0.37
CA ALA A 424 14.86 -23.87 -0.09
C ALA A 424 14.44 -25.32 0.19
N GLY A 425 15.26 -26.26 -0.26
CA GLY A 425 15.15 -27.68 0.10
C GLY A 425 16.21 -28.02 1.13
N ALA A 426 15.78 -28.44 2.32
CA ALA A 426 16.61 -28.97 3.38
C ALA A 426 16.57 -30.51 3.34
N TYR A 427 17.75 -31.13 3.28
CA TYR A 427 17.88 -32.57 3.08
C TYR A 427 18.62 -33.22 4.26
N TYR A 428 18.07 -34.31 4.78
CA TYR A 428 18.48 -34.99 6.01
C TYR A 428 18.74 -36.48 5.75
N MET A 429 19.69 -37.07 6.48
CA MET A 429 19.90 -38.52 6.47
C MET A 429 18.79 -39.25 7.21
N ALA A 430 18.50 -40.50 6.84
CA ALA A 430 17.58 -41.36 7.60
C ALA A 430 17.97 -41.53 9.07
N ALA A 431 19.26 -41.43 9.41
CA ALA A 431 19.74 -41.50 10.80
C ALA A 431 19.33 -40.29 11.67
N GLN A 432 18.79 -39.23 11.05
CA GLN A 432 18.29 -38.04 11.73
C GLN A 432 16.79 -38.14 12.07
N ASP A 433 16.14 -39.28 11.77
CA ASP A 433 14.79 -39.67 12.19
C ASP A 433 14.95 -40.88 13.13
N ALA A 434 15.28 -40.62 14.40
CA ALA A 434 15.65 -41.68 15.34
C ALA A 434 14.43 -42.41 15.91
N ASP A 435 13.28 -41.74 16.00
CA ASP A 435 12.02 -42.32 16.47
C ASP A 435 11.18 -42.95 15.34
N GLN A 436 11.62 -42.82 14.09
CA GLN A 436 11.02 -43.41 12.89
C GLN A 436 9.59 -42.91 12.63
N ASP A 437 9.34 -41.64 12.94
CA ASP A 437 8.07 -40.98 12.69
C ASP A 437 7.96 -40.39 11.27
N GLY A 438 9.06 -40.40 10.51
CA GLY A 438 9.15 -39.88 9.15
C GLY A 438 9.56 -38.42 9.08
N LEU A 439 9.98 -37.81 10.19
CA LEU A 439 10.50 -36.45 10.25
C LEU A 439 11.92 -36.43 10.85
N PRO A 440 12.74 -35.43 10.51
CA PRO A 440 13.98 -35.20 11.24
C PRO A 440 13.67 -34.82 12.69
N ASP A 441 14.41 -35.41 13.64
CA ASP A 441 14.32 -35.10 15.06
C ASP A 441 14.57 -33.60 15.33
N GLU A 442 13.93 -33.06 16.38
CA GLU A 442 14.06 -31.65 16.74
C GLU A 442 15.52 -31.23 17.00
N GLY A 443 15.95 -30.14 16.36
CA GLY A 443 17.30 -29.57 16.50
C GLY A 443 18.36 -30.16 15.57
N GLN A 444 18.03 -31.13 14.70
CA GLN A 444 18.92 -31.61 13.66
C GLN A 444 19.14 -30.56 12.56
N GLU A 445 20.39 -30.36 12.14
CA GLU A 445 20.72 -29.53 10.98
C GLU A 445 20.67 -30.36 9.69
N PRO A 446 20.20 -29.79 8.56
CA PRO A 446 20.22 -30.50 7.28
C PRO A 446 21.65 -30.71 6.80
N VAL A 447 21.89 -31.87 6.18
CA VAL A 447 23.18 -32.21 5.56
C VAL A 447 23.49 -31.25 4.41
N VAL A 448 22.45 -30.85 3.68
CA VAL A 448 22.55 -29.85 2.62
C VAL A 448 21.26 -29.04 2.55
N CYS A 449 21.40 -27.74 2.32
CA CYS A 449 20.31 -26.81 2.06
C CYS A 449 20.54 -26.15 0.70
N VAL A 450 19.57 -26.26 -0.20
CA VAL A 450 19.68 -25.79 -1.59
C VAL A 450 18.59 -24.78 -1.87
N PRO A 451 18.91 -23.55 -2.33
CA PRO A 451 17.89 -22.59 -2.75
C PRO A 451 17.28 -22.99 -4.10
N TRP A 452 16.01 -22.67 -4.28
CA TRP A 452 15.24 -23.03 -5.46
C TRP A 452 14.40 -21.86 -5.93
N GLU A 453 14.31 -21.71 -7.25
CA GLU A 453 13.33 -20.88 -7.94
C GLU A 453 12.58 -21.76 -8.94
N TRP A 454 11.29 -21.51 -9.12
CA TRP A 454 10.47 -22.35 -9.98
C TRP A 454 9.34 -21.60 -10.66
N THR A 455 8.87 -22.18 -11.75
CA THR A 455 7.66 -21.77 -12.44
C THR A 455 6.72 -22.97 -12.56
N ALA A 456 5.46 -22.80 -12.20
CA ALA A 456 4.45 -23.84 -12.34
C ALA A 456 3.33 -23.41 -13.28
N LYS A 457 2.93 -24.32 -14.17
CA LYS A 457 1.77 -24.14 -15.06
C LYS A 457 0.65 -25.08 -14.64
N ARG A 458 -0.58 -24.58 -14.62
CA ARG A 458 -1.74 -25.42 -14.35
C ARG A 458 -2.02 -26.30 -15.56
N LEU A 459 -2.28 -27.58 -15.30
CA LEU A 459 -2.75 -28.50 -16.31
C LEU A 459 -4.22 -28.18 -16.60
N THR A 460 -4.49 -27.73 -17.83
CA THR A 460 -5.84 -27.45 -18.33
C THR A 460 -6.28 -28.52 -19.31
N ILE A 461 -7.58 -28.53 -19.65
CA ILE A 461 -8.11 -29.43 -20.68
C ILE A 461 -7.53 -28.98 -22.03
N MET A 462 -6.65 -29.80 -22.61
CA MET A 462 -6.05 -29.54 -23.91
C MET A 462 -7.06 -29.82 -25.04
N PRO A 463 -7.02 -29.06 -26.14
CA PRO A 463 -7.88 -29.32 -27.30
C PRO A 463 -7.60 -30.70 -27.89
N GLY A 464 -8.66 -31.39 -28.32
CA GLY A 464 -8.55 -32.70 -28.98
C GLY A 464 -7.82 -32.60 -30.33
N CYS A 465 -7.14 -33.67 -30.73
CA CYS A 465 -6.55 -33.78 -32.06
C CYS A 465 -7.56 -34.35 -33.09
N VAL A 466 -7.37 -33.99 -34.36
CA VAL A 466 -8.00 -34.72 -35.48
C VAL A 466 -7.10 -35.92 -35.80
N PRO A 467 -7.60 -37.16 -35.76
CA PRO A 467 -6.79 -38.34 -36.06
C PRO A 467 -6.25 -38.29 -37.49
N THR A 468 -4.92 -38.37 -37.64
CA THR A 468 -4.30 -38.62 -38.94
C THR A 468 -4.49 -40.10 -39.27
N LEU A 469 -5.10 -40.42 -40.42
CA LEU A 469 -5.13 -41.80 -40.93
C LEU A 469 -3.69 -42.25 -41.16
N ILE A 470 -3.24 -43.24 -40.39
CA ILE A 470 -1.97 -43.92 -40.61
C ILE A 470 -2.18 -44.81 -41.84
N PRO A 471 -1.43 -44.62 -42.95
CA PRO A 471 -1.51 -45.53 -44.09
C PRO A 471 -1.16 -46.96 -43.64
N GLU A 472 -1.97 -47.94 -44.08
CA GLU A 472 -1.72 -49.37 -43.85
C GLU A 472 -0.37 -49.85 -44.38
#